data_AF-B0XAS5-F1
#
_entry.id   AF-B0XAS5-F1
#
_cell.length_a   1.000
_cell.length_b   1.000
_cell.length_c   1.000
_cell.angle_alpha   90.00
_cell.angle_beta   90.00
_cell.angle_gamma   90.00
#
_symmetry.space_group_name_H-M   'P 1'
#
loop_
_entity.id
_entity.type
_entity.pdbx_description
1 polymer ?
#
loop_
_entity_poly.entity_id
_entity_poly.type
_entity_poly.pdbx_seq_one_letter_code
_entity_poly.pdbx_strand_id
1 'polypeptide(L)'
;MSNHYIEQIVPVYRAATEQELTLCPGEWKYGSFFTTVLAECRLFQPWATKKFLANGGRILTQKVESFQDLASNTKYDVVVNCTGMGAKKLCSDYKLVPIRGQVIKVKAPWVKTAFYADYDTYIIPGFQGVTLGGCRNFDSFNTLPCKYDSGAIRERCEKLLPSLKGAPVIREAVGLRPHRDPVRVEVELMGSESGGRTLKVVHNYGHGGYGVTTAPGTAIYAAQLVGDVLKSNSKL
;
A
#
# COMPACT_ATOMS: atom_id res chain seq x y z
N MET A 1 -3.77 17.47 20.04
CA MET A 1 -4.71 16.33 20.11
C MET A 1 -3.88 15.06 20.29
N SER A 2 -4.12 14.28 21.36
CA SER A 2 -3.54 12.93 21.46
C SER A 2 -4.30 12.00 20.49
N ASN A 3 -3.58 11.08 19.86
CA ASN A 3 -4.16 10.00 19.07
C ASN A 3 -3.58 8.69 19.61
N HIS A 4 -4.35 8.03 20.48
CA HIS A 4 -3.92 6.84 21.22
C HIS A 4 -3.56 5.67 20.30
N TYR A 5 -4.04 5.66 19.06
CA TYR A 5 -3.71 4.61 18.09
C TYR A 5 -2.27 4.70 17.57
N ILE A 6 -1.67 5.90 17.51
CA ILE A 6 -0.34 6.10 16.94
C ILE A 6 0.71 6.49 17.97
N GLU A 7 0.30 7.10 19.08
CA GLU A 7 1.21 7.57 20.14
C GLU A 7 2.09 6.46 20.71
N GLN A 8 1.58 5.22 20.78
CA GLN A 8 2.34 4.06 21.25
C GLN A 8 3.17 3.36 20.17
N ILE A 9 2.97 3.73 18.89
CA ILE A 9 3.59 3.05 17.74
C ILE A 9 4.81 3.83 17.25
N VAL A 10 4.76 5.16 17.30
CA VAL A 10 5.84 6.02 16.78
C VAL A 10 6.73 6.53 17.93
N PRO A 11 8.06 6.66 17.71
CA PRO A 11 8.99 7.05 18.77
C PRO A 11 8.78 8.48 19.28
N VAL A 12 8.18 9.36 18.48
CA VAL A 12 7.85 10.73 18.86
C VAL A 12 6.45 11.00 18.36
N TYR A 13 5.55 11.40 19.26
CA TYR A 13 4.23 11.92 18.93
C TYR A 13 3.87 13.04 19.90
N ARG A 14 3.52 14.22 19.38
CA ARG A 14 3.10 15.37 20.19
C ARG A 14 2.33 16.37 19.35
N ALA A 15 1.74 17.36 20.00
CA ALA A 15 1.30 18.57 19.29
C ALA A 15 2.48 19.27 18.61
N ALA A 16 2.23 19.85 17.44
CA ALA A 16 3.18 20.76 16.80
C ALA A 16 3.31 22.04 17.63
N THR A 17 4.52 22.57 17.74
CA THR A 17 4.76 23.86 18.41
C THR A 17 4.30 25.02 17.53
N GLU A 18 4.11 26.21 18.11
CA GLU A 18 3.79 27.42 17.33
C GLU A 18 4.82 27.68 16.23
N GLN A 19 6.11 27.51 16.54
CA GLN A 19 7.19 27.63 15.56
C GLN A 19 7.07 26.59 14.44
N GLU A 20 6.74 25.34 14.74
CA GLU A 20 6.54 24.30 13.72
C GLU A 20 5.34 24.57 12.81
N LEU A 21 4.27 25.16 13.36
CA LEU A 21 3.11 25.58 12.57
C LEU A 21 3.48 26.68 11.56
N THR A 22 4.46 27.53 11.87
CA THR A 22 4.94 28.58 10.93
C THR A 22 5.78 28.05 9.77
N LEU A 23 6.21 26.77 9.79
CA LEU A 23 6.97 26.18 8.68
C LEU A 23 6.15 26.11 7.38
N CYS A 24 4.83 26.01 7.51
CA CYS A 24 3.88 26.03 6.40
C CYS A 24 3.19 27.40 6.38
N PRO A 25 3.19 28.14 5.25
CA PRO A 25 2.43 29.38 5.16
C PRO A 25 0.94 29.16 5.43
N GLY A 26 0.30 30.13 6.08
CA GLY A 26 -1.12 30.11 6.42
C GLY A 26 -1.38 30.22 7.93
N GLU A 27 -2.66 30.22 8.29
CA GLU A 27 -3.11 30.33 9.68
C GLU A 27 -3.40 28.95 10.29
N TRP A 28 -2.37 28.12 10.41
CA TRP A 28 -2.49 26.79 11.01
C TRP A 28 -2.67 26.90 12.52
N LYS A 29 -3.87 26.58 13.02
CA LYS A 29 -4.18 26.61 14.46
C LYS A 29 -3.76 25.35 15.21
N TYR A 30 -3.66 24.22 14.49
CA TYR A 30 -3.40 22.91 15.07
C TYR A 30 -2.52 22.08 14.15
N GLY A 31 -1.71 21.22 14.75
CA GLY A 31 -0.87 20.26 14.06
C GLY A 31 -0.37 19.19 15.01
N SER A 32 0.09 18.07 14.46
CA SER A 32 0.79 17.03 15.20
C SER A 32 2.16 16.83 14.60
N PHE A 33 3.17 16.69 15.45
CA PHE A 33 4.51 16.32 15.06
C PHE A 33 4.75 14.87 15.46
N PHE A 34 5.25 14.08 14.51
CA PHE A 34 5.69 12.73 14.80
C PHE A 34 6.84 12.29 13.91
N THR A 35 7.64 11.35 14.42
CA THR A 35 8.71 10.72 13.65
C THR A 35 8.28 9.32 13.25
N THR A 36 8.41 8.99 11.97
CA THR A 36 8.04 7.68 11.44
C THR A 36 9.08 7.17 10.44
N VAL A 37 8.86 5.97 9.92
CA VAL A 37 9.74 5.32 8.96
C VAL A 37 9.23 5.48 7.53
N LEU A 38 10.16 5.69 6.60
CA LEU A 38 9.88 5.62 5.17
C LEU A 38 10.30 4.26 4.63
N ALA A 39 9.34 3.49 4.11
CA ALA A 39 9.61 2.28 3.34
C ALA A 39 9.50 2.58 1.84
N GLU A 40 10.64 2.76 1.17
CA GLU A 40 10.67 2.96 -0.29
C GLU A 40 10.50 1.61 -1.00
N CYS A 41 9.31 1.37 -1.57
CA CYS A 41 8.95 0.09 -2.16
C CYS A 41 9.91 -0.36 -3.27
N ARG A 42 10.50 0.58 -4.02
CA ARG A 42 11.48 0.26 -5.08
C ARG A 42 12.80 -0.31 -4.55
N LEU A 43 13.13 -0.07 -3.29
CA LEU A 43 14.28 -0.65 -2.62
C LEU A 43 13.88 -1.89 -1.81
N PHE A 44 12.72 -1.83 -1.14
CA PHE A 44 12.23 -2.93 -0.32
C PHE A 44 11.90 -4.19 -1.14
N GLN A 45 11.24 -4.05 -2.28
CA GLN A 45 10.81 -5.21 -3.08
C GLN A 45 12.00 -6.04 -3.60
N PRO A 46 13.05 -5.45 -4.21
CA PRO A 46 14.25 -6.21 -4.58
C PRO A 46 14.93 -6.91 -3.39
N TRP A 47 15.01 -6.24 -2.24
CA TRP A 47 15.56 -6.84 -1.02
C TRP A 47 14.74 -8.04 -0.53
N ALA A 48 13.41 -7.89 -0.48
CA ALA A 48 12.50 -8.95 -0.07
C ALA A 48 12.56 -10.15 -1.03
N THR A 49 12.60 -9.89 -2.33
CA THR A 49 12.79 -10.90 -3.37
C THR A 49 14.10 -11.66 -3.20
N LYS A 50 15.22 -10.97 -2.94
CA LYS A 50 16.52 -11.63 -2.68
C LYS A 50 16.44 -12.54 -1.46
N LYS A 51 15.81 -12.09 -0.37
CA LYS A 51 15.59 -12.93 0.81
C LYS A 51 14.71 -14.15 0.51
N PHE A 52 13.63 -13.97 -0.24
CA PHE A 52 12.75 -15.07 -0.63
C PHE A 52 13.51 -16.15 -1.43
N LEU A 53 14.29 -15.75 -2.43
CA LEU A 53 15.11 -16.66 -3.24
C LEU A 53 16.19 -17.37 -2.41
N ALA A 54 16.87 -16.65 -1.51
CA ALA A 54 17.89 -17.21 -0.63
C ALA A 54 17.35 -18.26 0.35
N ASN A 55 16.05 -18.22 0.67
CA ASN A 55 15.36 -19.22 1.48
C ASN A 55 14.76 -20.36 0.63
N GLY A 56 15.21 -20.55 -0.62
CA GLY A 56 14.76 -21.61 -1.51
C GLY A 56 13.46 -21.31 -2.28
N GLY A 57 12.93 -20.09 -2.15
CA GLY A 57 11.79 -19.63 -2.93
C GLY A 57 12.08 -19.62 -4.44
N ARG A 58 11.05 -19.86 -5.26
CA ARG A 58 11.14 -19.82 -6.72
C ARG A 58 10.15 -18.81 -7.27
N ILE A 59 10.55 -18.07 -8.29
CA ILE A 59 9.69 -17.09 -8.97
C ILE A 59 9.29 -17.65 -10.32
N LEU A 60 7.99 -17.74 -10.56
CA LEU A 60 7.41 -18.16 -11.81
C LEU A 60 6.58 -17.00 -12.36
N THR A 61 6.92 -16.52 -13.55
CA THR A 61 6.11 -15.53 -14.26
C THR A 61 4.98 -16.25 -14.99
N GLN A 62 3.78 -16.19 -14.43
CA GLN A 62 2.59 -16.82 -15.01
C GLN A 62 1.35 -15.98 -14.74
N LYS A 63 0.37 -16.08 -15.64
CA LYS A 63 -0.97 -15.53 -15.44
C LYS A 63 -1.85 -16.63 -14.85
N VAL A 64 -2.50 -16.34 -13.73
CA VAL A 64 -3.50 -17.22 -13.12
C VAL A 64 -4.86 -16.63 -13.48
N GLU A 65 -5.68 -17.38 -14.22
CA GLU A 65 -7.04 -16.95 -14.59
C GLU A 65 -8.07 -17.46 -13.58
N SER A 66 -7.81 -18.61 -12.95
CA SER A 66 -8.67 -19.20 -11.93
C SER A 66 -7.86 -19.92 -10.85
N PHE A 67 -8.44 -20.09 -9.65
CA PHE A 67 -7.83 -20.96 -8.63
C PHE A 67 -7.92 -22.44 -9.01
N GLN A 68 -8.89 -22.83 -9.85
CA GLN A 68 -9.02 -24.18 -10.37
C GLN A 68 -7.78 -24.59 -11.20
N ASP A 69 -7.16 -23.64 -11.93
CA ASP A 69 -5.91 -23.90 -12.68
C ASP A 69 -4.78 -24.39 -11.76
N LEU A 70 -4.79 -23.92 -10.49
CA LEU A 70 -3.83 -24.31 -9.47
C LEU A 70 -4.24 -25.61 -8.76
N ALA A 71 -5.54 -25.83 -8.56
CA ALA A 71 -6.09 -27.03 -7.93
C ALA A 71 -5.91 -28.29 -8.80
N SER A 72 -6.20 -28.19 -10.10
CA SER A 72 -6.11 -29.29 -11.06
C SER A 72 -4.67 -29.79 -11.27
N ASN A 73 -3.68 -28.96 -10.97
CA ASN A 73 -2.26 -29.29 -11.15
C ASN A 73 -1.61 -29.97 -9.93
N THR A 74 -2.36 -30.31 -8.86
CA THR A 74 -1.96 -31.05 -7.63
C THR A 74 -0.66 -30.63 -6.90
N LYS A 75 0.02 -29.57 -7.36
CA LYS A 75 1.36 -29.18 -6.90
C LYS A 75 1.38 -28.40 -5.59
N TYR A 76 0.25 -27.87 -5.13
CA TYR A 76 0.22 -26.92 -4.02
C TYR A 76 -0.78 -27.34 -2.94
N ASP A 77 -0.31 -27.43 -1.68
CA ASP A 77 -1.16 -27.73 -0.54
C ASP A 77 -1.99 -26.52 -0.07
N VAL A 78 -1.42 -25.32 -0.20
CA VAL A 78 -2.02 -24.04 0.20
C VAL A 78 -1.63 -22.97 -0.81
N VAL A 79 -2.57 -22.08 -1.15
CA VAL A 79 -2.33 -20.89 -1.97
C VAL A 79 -2.54 -19.65 -1.12
N VAL A 80 -1.59 -18.71 -1.15
CA VAL A 80 -1.76 -17.40 -0.51
C VAL A 80 -2.09 -16.36 -1.59
N ASN A 81 -3.33 -15.85 -1.59
CA ASN A 81 -3.80 -14.88 -2.56
C ASN A 81 -3.44 -13.44 -2.13
N CYS A 82 -2.32 -12.94 -2.66
CA CYS A 82 -1.83 -11.56 -2.48
C CYS A 82 -1.99 -10.69 -3.74
N THR A 83 -3.02 -10.94 -4.57
CA THR A 83 -3.11 -10.37 -5.94
C THR A 83 -3.56 -8.91 -6.03
N GLY A 84 -3.78 -8.22 -4.90
CA GLY A 84 -4.19 -6.81 -4.89
C GLY A 84 -5.47 -6.59 -5.70
N MET A 85 -5.43 -5.71 -6.70
CA MET A 85 -6.58 -5.49 -7.60
C MET A 85 -6.98 -6.72 -8.42
N GLY A 86 -6.08 -7.67 -8.64
CA GLY A 86 -6.37 -8.91 -9.36
C GLY A 86 -7.43 -9.77 -8.67
N ALA A 87 -7.56 -9.66 -7.34
CA ALA A 87 -8.55 -10.39 -6.57
C ALA A 87 -9.99 -10.01 -6.93
N LYS A 88 -10.23 -8.82 -7.50
CA LYS A 88 -11.55 -8.41 -7.97
C LYS A 88 -12.10 -9.40 -9.00
N LYS A 89 -11.23 -9.83 -9.93
CA LYS A 89 -11.57 -10.84 -10.94
C LYS A 89 -11.51 -12.25 -10.34
N LEU A 90 -10.40 -12.61 -9.69
CA LEU A 90 -10.16 -13.98 -9.22
C LEU A 90 -11.15 -14.48 -8.16
N CYS A 91 -11.71 -13.57 -7.36
CA CYS A 91 -12.64 -13.90 -6.27
C CYS A 91 -14.05 -13.36 -6.50
N SER A 92 -14.32 -12.73 -7.66
CA SER A 92 -15.56 -11.98 -7.90
C SER A 92 -15.90 -11.01 -6.75
N ASP A 93 -14.87 -10.40 -6.16
CA ASP A 93 -15.02 -9.58 -4.95
C ASP A 93 -15.42 -8.15 -5.30
N TYR A 94 -16.72 -7.88 -5.31
CA TYR A 94 -17.26 -6.56 -5.63
C TYR A 94 -17.00 -5.51 -4.56
N LYS A 95 -16.64 -5.90 -3.33
CA LYS A 95 -16.21 -4.96 -2.28
C LYS A 95 -14.84 -4.36 -2.56
N LEU A 96 -14.05 -4.98 -3.44
CA LEU A 96 -12.74 -4.48 -3.87
C LEU A 96 -12.90 -3.43 -4.99
N VAL A 97 -12.56 -2.19 -4.67
CA VAL A 97 -12.65 -1.03 -5.56
C VAL A 97 -11.30 -0.35 -5.72
N PRO A 98 -10.95 0.17 -6.91
CA PRO A 98 -9.74 0.96 -7.06
C PRO A 98 -9.95 2.37 -6.50
N ILE A 99 -8.96 2.86 -5.76
CA ILE A 99 -8.82 4.29 -5.50
C ILE A 99 -7.60 4.76 -6.27
N ARG A 100 -7.83 5.39 -7.43
CA ARG A 100 -6.75 5.96 -8.25
C ARG A 100 -6.08 7.09 -7.48
N GLY A 101 -4.75 7.09 -7.51
CA GLY A 101 -3.93 8.18 -7.02
C GLY A 101 -2.83 8.53 -8.00
N GLN A 102 -2.56 9.83 -8.11
CA GLN A 102 -1.45 10.38 -8.88
C GLN A 102 -0.48 11.09 -7.95
N VAL A 103 0.81 10.97 -8.26
CA VAL A 103 1.89 11.64 -7.54
C VAL A 103 2.93 12.18 -8.52
N ILE A 104 3.62 13.24 -8.10
CA ILE A 104 4.74 13.84 -8.82
C ILE A 104 5.99 13.64 -7.98
N LYS A 105 7.06 13.11 -8.57
CA LYS A 105 8.38 13.05 -7.94
C LYS A 105 9.20 14.24 -8.41
N VAL A 106 9.71 15.04 -7.49
CA VAL A 106 10.53 16.23 -7.78
C VAL A 106 11.91 16.16 -7.13
N LYS A 107 12.88 16.87 -7.72
CA LYS A 107 14.22 17.05 -7.15
C LYS A 107 14.21 18.23 -6.17
N ALA A 108 14.08 17.92 -4.88
CA ALA A 108 14.11 18.91 -3.80
C ALA A 108 14.88 18.37 -2.58
N PRO A 109 16.22 18.21 -2.68
CA PRO A 109 17.03 17.55 -1.64
C PRO A 109 17.03 18.29 -0.28
N TRP A 110 16.63 19.55 -0.24
CA TRP A 110 16.49 20.34 0.98
C TRP A 110 15.29 19.95 1.85
N VAL A 111 14.28 19.27 1.29
CA VAL A 111 13.11 18.82 2.06
C VAL A 111 13.46 17.53 2.80
N LYS A 112 13.49 17.59 4.13
CA LYS A 112 13.81 16.45 5.01
C LYS A 112 12.64 16.00 5.89
N THR A 113 11.62 16.83 6.02
CA THR A 113 10.42 16.58 6.83
C THR A 113 9.25 16.23 5.92
N ALA A 114 8.44 15.26 6.33
CA ALA A 114 7.19 14.96 5.65
C ALA A 114 6.08 15.92 6.12
N PHE A 115 5.24 16.36 5.21
CA PHE A 115 4.07 17.19 5.51
C PHE A 115 2.80 16.49 5.02
N TYR A 116 1.74 16.56 5.82
CA TYR A 116 0.42 16.08 5.46
C TYR A 116 -0.60 17.14 5.87
N ALA A 117 -1.45 17.55 4.94
CA ALA A 117 -2.42 18.62 5.10
C ALA A 117 -3.74 18.24 4.41
N ASP A 118 -4.69 19.18 4.42
CA ASP A 118 -6.02 19.00 3.85
C ASP A 118 -6.00 18.67 2.34
N TYR A 119 -7.14 18.19 1.85
CA TYR A 119 -7.36 17.87 0.42
C TYR A 119 -6.34 16.88 -0.16
N ASP A 120 -6.04 15.83 0.62
CA ASP A 120 -5.06 14.78 0.27
C ASP A 120 -3.69 15.35 -0.11
N THR A 121 -3.28 16.46 0.50
CA THR A 121 -2.00 17.10 0.20
C THR A 121 -0.91 16.50 1.08
N TYR A 122 0.09 15.87 0.46
CA TYR A 122 1.24 15.33 1.19
C TYR A 122 2.54 15.53 0.43
N ILE A 123 3.59 15.85 1.19
CA ILE A 123 4.96 16.03 0.71
C ILE A 123 5.80 15.03 1.49
N ILE A 124 6.30 13.99 0.81
CA ILE A 124 7.04 12.90 1.46
C ILE A 124 8.46 12.88 0.89
N PRO A 125 9.48 13.26 1.68
CA PRO A 125 10.87 13.14 1.26
C PRO A 125 11.21 11.67 1.06
N GLY A 126 12.05 11.36 0.07
CA GLY A 126 12.51 10.00 -0.18
C GLY A 126 13.88 9.96 -0.82
N PHE A 127 14.45 8.76 -0.95
CA PHE A 127 15.84 8.54 -1.37
C PHE A 127 16.16 9.08 -2.77
N GLN A 128 15.20 9.03 -3.69
CA GLN A 128 15.37 9.45 -5.09
C GLN A 128 14.57 10.73 -5.42
N GLY A 129 14.30 11.56 -4.42
CA GLY A 129 13.54 12.80 -4.56
C GLY A 129 12.31 12.85 -3.65
N VAL A 130 11.59 13.97 -3.73
CA VAL A 130 10.43 14.25 -2.88
C VAL A 130 9.16 13.89 -3.65
N THR A 131 8.27 13.13 -3.01
CA THR A 131 6.96 12.78 -3.56
C THR A 131 5.97 13.86 -3.17
N LEU A 132 5.37 14.51 -4.17
CA LEU A 132 4.22 15.40 -4.02
C LEU A 132 2.96 14.61 -4.37
N GLY A 133 1.98 14.64 -3.49
CA GLY A 133 0.66 14.10 -3.76
C GLY A 133 -0.42 14.94 -3.10
N GLY A 134 -1.68 14.64 -3.36
CA GLY A 134 -2.16 13.60 -4.25
C GLY A 134 -3.59 13.82 -4.70
N CYS A 135 -4.21 12.74 -5.13
CA CYS A 135 -5.63 12.66 -5.42
C CYS A 135 -6.17 11.28 -5.01
N ARG A 136 -7.49 11.22 -4.85
CA ARG A 136 -8.26 10.00 -4.57
C ARG A 136 -9.50 9.98 -5.45
N ASN A 137 -9.40 9.25 -6.56
CA ASN A 137 -10.52 9.12 -7.48
C ASN A 137 -11.05 7.69 -7.33
N PHE A 138 -12.19 7.57 -6.64
CA PHE A 138 -12.87 6.29 -6.42
C PHE A 138 -13.36 5.71 -7.74
N ASP A 139 -13.34 4.38 -7.83
CA ASP A 139 -13.79 3.57 -8.99
C ASP A 139 -13.13 3.91 -10.34
N SER A 140 -12.04 4.68 -10.32
CA SER A 140 -11.27 4.98 -11.51
C SER A 140 -10.20 3.93 -11.76
N PHE A 141 -10.27 3.26 -12.91
CA PHE A 141 -9.25 2.33 -13.39
C PHE A 141 -8.22 3.00 -14.31
N ASN A 142 -8.34 4.31 -14.55
CA ASN A 142 -7.46 5.03 -15.47
C ASN A 142 -6.04 5.14 -14.89
N THR A 143 -5.07 4.50 -15.53
CA THR A 143 -3.65 4.53 -15.13
C THR A 143 -2.83 5.58 -15.86
N LEU A 144 -3.44 6.43 -16.69
CA LEU A 144 -2.77 7.52 -17.38
C LEU A 144 -2.67 8.76 -16.49
N PRO A 145 -1.54 9.49 -16.52
CA PRO A 145 -1.43 10.79 -15.87
C PRO A 145 -2.45 11.80 -16.40
N CYS A 146 -3.03 12.58 -15.49
CA CYS A 146 -3.94 13.67 -15.79
C CYS A 146 -3.24 15.00 -15.51
N LYS A 147 -3.16 15.89 -16.52
CA LYS A 147 -2.51 17.21 -16.38
C LYS A 147 -3.18 18.11 -15.33
N TYR A 148 -4.50 17.97 -15.15
CA TYR A 148 -5.25 18.73 -14.15
C TYR A 148 -4.92 18.27 -12.73
N ASP A 149 -4.79 16.96 -12.52
CA ASP A 149 -4.30 16.42 -11.25
C ASP A 149 -2.87 16.89 -10.97
N SER A 150 -1.98 16.88 -11.98
CA SER A 150 -0.60 17.35 -11.82
C SER A 150 -0.54 18.83 -11.42
N GLY A 151 -1.32 19.68 -12.10
CA GLY A 151 -1.43 21.10 -11.77
C GLY A 151 -1.94 21.32 -10.34
N ALA A 152 -3.03 20.66 -9.97
CA ALA A 152 -3.64 20.80 -8.66
C ALA A 152 -2.74 20.28 -7.53
N ILE A 153 -2.05 19.15 -7.73
CA ILE A 153 -1.08 18.62 -6.74
C ILE A 153 0.07 19.61 -6.55
N ARG A 154 0.63 20.13 -7.65
CA ARG A 154 1.76 21.07 -7.61
C ARG A 154 1.36 22.37 -6.92
N GLU A 155 0.21 22.95 -7.30
CA GLU A 155 -0.31 24.16 -6.67
C GLU A 155 -0.46 24.01 -5.16
N ARG A 156 -1.13 22.94 -4.68
CA ARG A 156 -1.33 22.74 -3.24
C ARG A 156 -0.02 22.48 -2.50
N CYS A 157 0.89 21.68 -3.06
CA CYS A 157 2.18 21.40 -2.44
C CYS A 157 3.09 22.64 -2.40
N GLU A 158 3.13 23.44 -3.46
CA GLU A 158 3.92 24.68 -3.50
C GLU A 158 3.31 25.79 -2.63
N LYS A 159 1.99 25.79 -2.43
CA LYS A 159 1.34 26.65 -1.44
C LYS A 159 1.71 26.23 -0.02
N LEU A 160 1.70 24.93 0.26
CA LEU A 160 2.05 24.36 1.57
C LEU A 160 3.54 24.55 1.90
N LEU A 161 4.41 24.41 0.90
CA LEU A 161 5.85 24.55 1.07
C LEU A 161 6.44 25.32 -0.14
N PRO A 162 6.52 26.68 -0.07
CA PRO A 162 6.96 27.53 -1.18
C PRO A 162 8.35 27.23 -1.73
N SER A 163 9.23 26.61 -0.94
CA SER A 163 10.56 26.17 -1.40
C SER A 163 10.51 25.07 -2.46
N LEU A 164 9.33 24.50 -2.76
CA LEU A 164 9.12 23.57 -3.86
C LEU A 164 8.90 24.25 -5.22
N LYS A 165 8.66 25.56 -5.26
CA LYS A 165 8.45 26.30 -6.51
C LYS A 165 9.63 26.11 -7.45
N GLY A 166 9.33 25.73 -8.68
CA GLY A 166 10.36 25.47 -9.70
C GLY A 166 11.19 24.20 -9.48
N ALA A 167 10.90 23.37 -8.46
CA ALA A 167 11.59 22.11 -8.26
C ALA A 167 11.45 21.21 -9.52
N PRO A 168 12.54 20.73 -10.13
CA PRO A 168 12.48 19.94 -11.35
C PRO A 168 11.67 18.66 -11.17
N VAL A 169 10.77 18.37 -12.09
CA VAL A 169 10.02 17.10 -12.11
C VAL A 169 10.96 15.98 -12.58
N ILE A 170 11.04 14.91 -11.79
CA ILE A 170 11.77 13.69 -12.11
C ILE A 170 10.85 12.74 -12.88
N ARG A 171 9.61 12.56 -12.39
CA ARG A 171 8.59 11.70 -13.02
C ARG A 171 7.22 11.95 -12.41
N GLU A 172 6.19 11.54 -13.13
CA GLU A 172 4.84 11.38 -12.61
C GLU A 172 4.48 9.89 -12.57
N ALA A 173 3.59 9.52 -11.65
CA ALA A 173 3.09 8.15 -11.56
C ALA A 173 1.65 8.12 -11.12
N VAL A 174 0.90 7.17 -11.69
CA VAL A 174 -0.47 6.86 -11.31
C VAL A 174 -0.51 5.41 -10.80
N GLY A 175 -1.24 5.18 -9.72
CA GLY A 175 -1.44 3.86 -9.15
C GLY A 175 -2.87 3.65 -8.70
N LEU A 176 -3.31 2.39 -8.73
CA LEU A 176 -4.62 1.97 -8.24
C LEU A 176 -4.44 1.34 -6.87
N ARG A 177 -4.98 2.00 -5.84
CA ARG A 177 -4.98 1.45 -4.47
C ARG A 177 -6.09 0.40 -4.37
N PRO A 178 -5.80 -0.86 -4.03
CA PRO A 178 -6.80 -1.92 -3.94
C PRO A 178 -7.59 -1.81 -2.65
N HIS A 179 -8.63 -0.98 -2.60
CA HIS A 179 -9.40 -0.72 -1.39
C HIS A 179 -10.56 -1.71 -1.23
N ARG A 180 -10.66 -2.31 -0.06
CA ARG A 180 -11.79 -3.14 0.36
C ARG A 180 -12.02 -2.90 1.85
N ASP A 181 -13.27 -2.85 2.27
CA ASP A 181 -13.63 -2.75 3.68
C ASP A 181 -14.49 -3.96 4.12
N PRO A 182 -14.06 -4.75 5.13
CA PRO A 182 -12.71 -4.74 5.72
C PRO A 182 -11.63 -5.25 4.74
N VAL A 183 -10.35 -5.10 5.09
CA VAL A 183 -9.25 -5.84 4.42
C VAL A 183 -9.54 -7.34 4.50
N ARG A 184 -9.29 -8.10 3.43
CA ARG A 184 -9.54 -9.54 3.41
C ARG A 184 -8.29 -10.30 3.83
N VAL A 185 -8.26 -10.79 5.07
CA VAL A 185 -7.28 -11.74 5.57
C VAL A 185 -7.97 -12.91 6.25
N GLU A 186 -8.21 -13.99 5.49
CA GLU A 186 -9.03 -15.12 5.94
C GLU A 186 -8.71 -16.40 5.13
N VAL A 187 -9.20 -17.53 5.61
CA VAL A 187 -9.11 -18.83 4.92
C VAL A 187 -10.39 -19.10 4.15
N GLU A 188 -10.26 -19.55 2.90
CA GLU A 188 -11.34 -20.07 2.07
C GLU A 188 -10.99 -21.49 1.60
N LEU A 189 -11.93 -22.42 1.72
CA LEU A 189 -11.81 -23.77 1.20
C LEU A 189 -12.55 -23.84 -0.13
N MET A 190 -11.82 -23.87 -1.23
CA MET A 190 -12.39 -23.93 -2.58
C MET A 190 -12.54 -25.39 -3.00
N GLY A 191 -13.79 -25.86 -3.05
CA GLY A 191 -14.14 -27.18 -3.53
C GLY A 191 -13.86 -27.34 -5.04
N SER A 192 -13.52 -28.56 -5.46
CA SER A 192 -13.47 -28.92 -6.86
C SER A 192 -14.86 -29.35 -7.33
N GLU A 193 -15.42 -28.69 -8.34
CA GLU A 193 -16.70 -29.10 -8.95
C GLU A 193 -16.68 -30.54 -9.49
N SER A 194 -15.50 -31.05 -9.86
CA SER A 194 -15.29 -32.39 -10.41
C SER A 194 -14.88 -33.46 -9.38
N GLY A 195 -15.09 -33.26 -8.08
CA GLY A 195 -14.74 -34.25 -7.04
C GLY A 195 -13.23 -34.36 -6.74
N GLY A 196 -12.42 -33.39 -7.19
CA GLY A 196 -11.00 -33.29 -6.88
C GLY A 196 -10.71 -32.77 -5.47
N ARG A 197 -9.41 -32.67 -5.14
CA ARG A 197 -8.92 -32.19 -3.85
C ARG A 197 -9.35 -30.74 -3.60
N THR A 198 -9.93 -30.46 -2.43
CA THR A 198 -10.23 -29.11 -1.95
C THR A 198 -8.96 -28.26 -1.89
N LEU A 199 -8.95 -27.13 -2.58
CA LEU A 199 -7.87 -26.16 -2.53
C LEU A 199 -8.05 -25.25 -1.32
N LYS A 200 -6.99 -25.05 -0.56
CA LYS A 200 -7.01 -24.16 0.60
C LYS A 200 -6.38 -22.83 0.21
N VAL A 201 -7.15 -21.76 0.30
CA VAL A 201 -6.71 -20.41 -0.08
C VAL A 201 -6.69 -19.52 1.15
N VAL A 202 -5.55 -18.88 1.43
CA VAL A 202 -5.43 -17.81 2.42
C VAL A 202 -5.42 -16.49 1.67
N HIS A 203 -6.48 -15.71 1.83
CA HIS A 203 -6.58 -14.38 1.22
C HIS A 203 -5.76 -13.37 2.01
N ASN A 204 -5.09 -12.45 1.32
CA ASN A 204 -4.41 -11.30 1.94
C ASN A 204 -4.37 -10.12 0.94
N TYR A 205 -5.51 -9.43 0.79
CA TYR A 205 -5.64 -8.30 -0.14
C TYR A 205 -6.66 -7.25 0.34
N GLY A 206 -6.76 -6.14 -0.39
CA GLY A 206 -7.74 -5.09 -0.07
C GLY A 206 -7.22 -3.94 0.80
N HIS A 207 -5.90 -3.80 0.91
CA HIS A 207 -5.24 -2.87 1.83
C HIS A 207 -5.32 -1.37 1.48
N GLY A 208 -5.99 -0.98 0.40
CA GLY A 208 -6.17 0.42 0.00
C GLY A 208 -4.86 1.22 -0.02
N GLY A 209 -4.88 2.41 0.58
CA GLY A 209 -3.73 3.33 0.63
C GLY A 209 -2.74 3.08 1.76
N TYR A 210 -2.97 2.11 2.63
CA TYR A 210 -2.19 1.83 3.84
C TYR A 210 -1.46 0.48 3.79
N GLY A 211 -1.45 -0.19 2.64
CA GLY A 211 -0.88 -1.54 2.51
C GLY A 211 0.60 -1.66 2.86
N VAL A 212 1.42 -0.62 2.62
CA VAL A 212 2.83 -0.63 3.06
C VAL A 212 2.92 -0.60 4.59
N THR A 213 2.09 0.23 5.23
CA THR A 213 2.05 0.39 6.69
C THR A 213 1.56 -0.87 7.38
N THR A 214 0.55 -1.55 6.83
CA THR A 214 -0.08 -2.73 7.45
C THR A 214 0.54 -4.06 7.05
N ALA A 215 1.37 -4.10 5.99
CA ALA A 215 1.95 -5.32 5.45
C ALA A 215 2.64 -6.23 6.49
N PRO A 216 3.45 -5.73 7.45
CA PRO A 216 4.06 -6.62 8.44
C PRO A 216 3.02 -7.39 9.27
N GLY A 217 1.97 -6.71 9.73
CA GLY A 217 0.91 -7.33 10.53
C GLY A 217 0.07 -8.32 9.71
N THR A 218 -0.38 -7.92 8.52
CA THR A 218 -1.20 -8.82 7.68
C THR A 218 -0.42 -10.00 7.14
N ALA A 219 0.89 -9.86 6.88
CA ALA A 219 1.75 -10.97 6.50
C ALA A 219 1.95 -11.98 7.65
N ILE A 220 2.18 -11.52 8.88
CA ILE A 220 2.29 -12.40 10.05
C ILE A 220 0.98 -13.17 10.26
N TYR A 221 -0.16 -12.47 10.23
CA TYR A 221 -1.46 -13.10 10.42
C TYR A 221 -1.77 -14.11 9.30
N ALA A 222 -1.51 -13.78 8.03
CA ALA A 222 -1.68 -14.73 6.92
C ALA A 222 -0.77 -15.96 7.07
N ALA A 223 0.48 -15.79 7.52
CA ALA A 223 1.39 -16.92 7.76
C ALA A 223 0.90 -17.84 8.89
N GLN A 224 0.32 -17.26 9.95
CA GLN A 224 -0.34 -18.02 11.01
C GLN A 224 -1.50 -18.85 10.47
N LEU A 225 -2.38 -18.24 9.67
CA LEU A 225 -3.50 -18.95 9.03
C LEU A 225 -3.02 -20.10 8.15
N VAL A 226 -1.94 -19.92 7.38
CA VAL A 226 -1.31 -21.02 6.62
C VAL A 226 -0.88 -22.16 7.55
N GLY A 227 -0.22 -21.85 8.66
CA GLY A 227 0.22 -22.84 9.64
C GLY A 227 -0.95 -23.62 10.26
N ASP A 228 -2.03 -22.94 10.63
CA ASP A 228 -3.22 -23.55 11.23
C ASP A 228 -3.94 -24.48 10.23
N VAL A 229 -4.00 -24.03 8.97
CA VAL A 229 -4.61 -24.79 7.86
C VAL A 229 -3.80 -26.03 7.46
N LEU A 230 -2.48 -26.00 7.64
CA LEU A 230 -1.62 -27.17 7.45
C LEU A 230 -1.75 -28.17 8.61
N LYS A 231 -1.80 -27.70 9.86
CA LYS A 231 -1.96 -28.56 11.05
C LYS A 231 -3.30 -29.29 11.10
N SER A 232 -4.37 -28.69 10.61
CA SER A 232 -5.69 -29.34 10.57
C SER A 232 -5.73 -30.60 9.70
N ASN A 233 -4.73 -30.81 8.83
CA ASN A 233 -4.55 -32.06 8.07
C ASN A 233 -3.77 -33.15 8.84
N SER A 234 -3.12 -32.82 9.96
CA SER A 234 -2.24 -33.76 10.70
C SER A 234 -2.97 -34.57 11.78
N LYS A 235 -4.29 -34.45 11.88
CA LYS A 235 -5.12 -35.34 12.72
C LYS A 235 -5.75 -36.42 11.82
N LEU A 236 -4.99 -37.47 11.56
CA LEU A 236 -5.46 -38.78 11.08
C LEU A 236 -4.85 -39.84 12.01
#